data_AF-A0A931V9C0-F1
#
_entry.id   AF-A0A931V9C0-F1
#
_cell.length_a   1.000
_cell.length_b   1.000
_cell.length_c   1.000
_cell.angle_alpha   90.00
_cell.angle_beta   90.00
_cell.angle_gamma   90.00
#
_symmetry.space_group_name_H-M   'P 1'
#
loop_
_entity.id
_entity.type
_entity.pdbx_description
1 polymer ?
#
loop_
_entity_poly.entity_id
_entity_poly.type
_entity_poly.pdbx_seq_one_letter_code
_entity_poly.pdbx_strand_id
1 'polypeptide(L)'
;MKIVYTSHLEYRLRAREIFYDLPKDIFRLAREHYYDSITEHYIAIGKVKFEGKMREMALTYDKNDDIVELITIHPIRLYQKISRIKSGRWKKHEQ
;
A
#
# COMPACT_ATOMS: atom_id res chain seq x y z
N MET A 1 7.25 -15.65 7.23
CA MET A 1 7.08 -14.21 6.96
C MET A 1 6.28 -13.49 8.05
N LYS A 2 6.96 -12.62 8.82
CA LYS A 2 6.44 -11.74 9.87
C LYS A 2 6.09 -10.38 9.26
N ILE A 3 4.91 -9.85 9.57
CA ILE A 3 4.50 -8.51 9.16
C ILE A 3 4.72 -7.54 10.32
N VAL A 4 5.43 -6.45 10.06
CA VAL A 4 5.77 -5.41 11.03
C VAL A 4 5.24 -4.07 10.54
N TYR A 5 4.75 -3.25 11.47
CA TYR A 5 4.25 -1.91 11.19
C TYR A 5 5.30 -0.89 11.60
N THR A 6 5.60 0.05 10.71
CA THR A 6 6.47 1.18 11.07
C THR A 6 5.76 2.17 11.99
N SER A 7 6.52 2.90 12.80
CA SER A 7 5.98 4.02 13.58
C SER A 7 5.29 5.07 12.69
N HIS A 8 5.78 5.24 11.45
CA HIS A 8 5.15 6.13 10.46
C HIS A 8 3.76 5.64 10.05
N LEU A 9 3.61 4.34 9.74
CA LEU A 9 2.31 3.76 9.44
C LEU A 9 1.37 3.89 10.64
N GLU A 10 1.80 3.51 11.84
CA GLU A 10 0.94 3.56 13.02
C GLU A 10 0.42 4.97 13.32
N TYR A 11 1.28 5.98 13.20
CA TYR A 11 0.87 7.37 13.30
C TYR A 11 -0.20 7.72 12.26
N ARG A 12 -0.01 7.30 11.00
CA ARG A 12 -0.93 7.58 9.89
C ARG A 12 -2.29 6.91 10.07
N LEU A 13 -2.33 5.70 10.63
CA LEU A 13 -3.58 5.00 10.92
C LEU A 13 -4.40 5.76 11.95
N ARG A 14 -3.77 6.17 13.06
CA ARG A 14 -4.43 6.97 14.10
C ARG A 14 -4.91 8.33 13.58
N ALA A 15 -4.05 9.06 12.87
CA ALA A 15 -4.36 10.40 12.37
C ALA A 15 -5.47 10.44 11.30
N ARG A 16 -5.81 9.29 10.70
CA ARG A 16 -6.78 9.17 9.60
C ARG A 16 -7.94 8.23 9.92
N GLU A 17 -8.02 7.78 11.17
CA GLU A 17 -9.04 6.84 11.64
C GLU A 17 -9.15 5.59 10.74
N ILE A 18 -8.00 5.10 10.29
CA ILE A 18 -7.92 3.87 9.48
C ILE A 18 -7.82 2.68 10.43
N PHE A 19 -8.64 1.65 10.18
CA PHE A 19 -8.62 0.41 10.98
C PHE A 19 -7.22 -0.22 11.00
N TYR A 20 -6.78 -0.64 12.19
CA TYR A 20 -5.39 -1.05 12.42
C TYR A 20 -4.96 -2.24 11.57
N ASP A 21 -5.83 -3.24 11.37
CA ASP A 21 -5.48 -4.42 10.57
C ASP A 21 -5.62 -4.22 9.06
N LEU A 22 -6.19 -3.09 8.60
CA LEU A 22 -6.44 -2.84 7.18
C LEU A 22 -5.18 -2.93 6.30
N PRO A 23 -4.01 -2.38 6.69
CA PRO A 23 -2.77 -2.56 5.92
C PRO A 23 -2.39 -4.03 5.74
N LYS A 24 -2.49 -4.82 6.81
CA LYS A 24 -2.16 -6.25 6.77
C LYS A 24 -3.13 -7.03 5.86
N ASP A 25 -4.40 -6.68 5.88
CA ASP A 25 -5.41 -7.28 5.00
C ASP A 25 -5.14 -6.92 3.53
N ILE A 26 -4.85 -5.65 3.25
CA ILE A 26 -4.48 -5.21 1.89
C ILE A 26 -3.22 -5.95 1.42
N PHE A 27 -2.19 -6.05 2.25
CA PHE A 27 -0.97 -6.77 1.89
C PHE A 27 -1.26 -8.24 1.53
N ARG A 28 -2.14 -8.92 2.27
CA ARG A 28 -2.45 -10.35 2.06
C ARG A 28 -3.40 -10.62 0.90
N LEU A 29 -4.31 -9.70 0.62
CA LEU A 29 -5.44 -9.93 -0.28
C LEU A 29 -5.35 -9.15 -1.59
N ALA A 30 -4.43 -8.20 -1.71
CA ALA A 30 -4.24 -7.43 -2.92
C ALA A 30 -3.90 -8.34 -4.10
N ARG A 31 -4.54 -8.07 -5.24
CA ARG A 31 -4.26 -8.74 -6.52
C ARG A 31 -3.29 -7.98 -7.41
N GLU A 32 -2.99 -6.74 -7.02
CA GLU A 32 -2.19 -5.81 -7.81
C GLU A 32 -1.04 -5.30 -6.95
N HIS A 33 0.17 -5.68 -7.35
CA HIS A 33 1.41 -5.23 -6.76
C HIS A 33 2.26 -4.51 -7.81
N TYR A 34 2.97 -3.49 -7.36
CA TYR A 34 3.88 -2.69 -8.16
C TYR A 34 5.18 -2.45 -7.41
N TYR A 35 6.24 -2.18 -8.15
CA TYR A 35 7.46 -1.57 -7.64
C TYR A 35 7.49 -0.10 -8.10
N ASP A 36 7.64 0.83 -7.15
CA ASP A 36 7.79 2.26 -7.42
C ASP A 36 9.27 2.58 -7.60
N SER A 37 9.69 2.82 -8.85
CA SER A 37 11.10 3.04 -9.18
C SER A 37 11.66 4.37 -8.71
N ILE A 38 10.84 5.29 -8.19
CA ILE A 38 11.32 6.57 -7.63
C ILE A 38 11.55 6.45 -6.13
N THR A 39 10.66 5.78 -5.42
CA THR A 39 10.80 5.61 -3.96
C THR A 39 11.47 4.30 -3.58
N GLU A 40 11.71 3.42 -4.55
CA GLU A 40 12.34 2.10 -4.36
C GLU A 40 11.58 1.20 -3.37
N HIS A 41 10.25 1.31 -3.37
CA HIS A 41 9.37 0.54 -2.49
C HIS A 41 8.34 -0.26 -3.29
N TYR A 42 7.85 -1.34 -2.68
CA TYR A 42 6.70 -2.06 -3.23
C TYR A 42 5.39 -1.41 -2.83
N ILE A 43 4.37 -1.61 -3.68
CA ILE A 43 3.04 -1.05 -3.50
C ILE A 43 1.99 -2.11 -3.77
N ALA A 44 1.15 -2.38 -2.78
CA ALA A 44 -0.05 -3.20 -2.91
C ALA A 44 -1.28 -2.30 -3.07
N ILE A 45 -2.20 -2.68 -3.96
CA ILE A 45 -3.47 -1.96 -4.15
C ILE A 45 -4.64 -2.78 -3.61
N GLY A 46 -5.35 -2.21 -2.64
CA GLY A 46 -6.57 -2.79 -2.07
C GLY A 46 -7.79 -1.89 -2.26
N LYS A 47 -8.96 -2.49 -2.49
CA LYS A 47 -10.25 -1.77 -2.54
C LYS A 47 -10.98 -1.93 -1.22
N VAL A 48 -11.28 -0.83 -0.55
CA VAL A 48 -11.86 -0.83 0.80
C VAL A 48 -12.92 0.27 0.93
N LYS A 49 -13.80 0.15 1.91
CA LYS A 49 -14.71 1.24 2.30
C LYS A 49 -13.94 2.20 3.21
N PHE A 50 -13.70 3.42 2.76
CA PHE A 50 -13.01 4.47 3.52
C PHE A 50 -13.76 5.80 3.35
N GLU A 51 -14.07 6.47 4.46
CA GLU A 51 -14.92 7.68 4.50
C GLU A 51 -16.27 7.49 3.79
N GLY A 52 -16.94 6.36 4.05
CA GLY A 52 -18.26 6.06 3.49
C GLY A 52 -18.28 5.69 2.00
N LYS A 53 -17.14 5.66 1.31
CA LYS A 53 -17.05 5.36 -0.14
C LYS A 53 -16.09 4.21 -0.40
N MET A 54 -16.32 3.47 -1.49
CA MET A 54 -15.32 2.51 -1.99
C MET A 54 -14.16 3.27 -2.61
N ARG A 55 -12.95 3.00 -2.13
CA ARG A 55 -11.71 3.64 -2.59
C ARG A 55 -10.61 2.61 -2.77
N GLU A 56 -9.73 2.88 -3.72
CA GLU A 56 -8.44 2.19 -3.80
C GLU A 56 -7.48 2.82 -2.78
N MET A 57 -6.79 1.97 -2.02
CA MET A 57 -5.74 2.34 -1.10
C MET A 57 -4.43 1.78 -1.63
N ALA A 58 -3.41 2.63 -1.69
CA ALA A 58 -2.04 2.25 -1.95
C ALA A 58 -1.33 2.02 -0.61
N LEU A 59 -0.92 0.79 -0.38
CA LEU A 59 -0.09 0.37 0.74
C LEU A 59 1.34 0.23 0.26
N THR A 60 2.24 1.05 0.80
CA THR A 60 3.68 0.95 0.57
C THR A 60 4.29 0.01 1.58
N TYR A 61 5.12 -0.93 1.11
CA TYR A 61 5.81 -1.90 1.95
C TYR A 61 7.18 -2.24 1.37
N ASP A 62 8.05 -2.72 2.24
CA ASP A 62 9.29 -3.39 1.86
C ASP A 62 9.27 -4.84 2.33
N LYS A 63 10.07 -5.69 1.69
CA LYS A 63 10.26 -7.09 2.08
C LYS A 63 11.72 -7.47 2.03
N ASN A 64 12.19 -8.16 3.06
CA ASN A 64 13.50 -8.79 3.13
C ASN A 64 13.36 -10.15 3.85
N ASP A 65 14.05 -11.18 3.37
CA ASP A 65 14.04 -12.54 3.92
C ASP A 65 12.68 -13.00 4.49
N ASP A 66 12.49 -12.82 5.80
CA ASP A 66 11.31 -13.23 6.56
C ASP A 66 10.44 -12.08 7.09
N ILE A 67 10.75 -10.82 6.79
CA ILE A 67 10.05 -9.65 7.30
C ILE A 67 9.42 -8.86 6.15
N VAL A 68 8.18 -8.45 6.38
CA VAL A 68 7.50 -7.45 5.58
C VAL A 68 7.25 -6.25 6.47
N GLU A 69 7.81 -5.12 6.06
CA GLU A 69 7.63 -3.86 6.75
C GLU A 69 6.57 -3.03 6.03
N LEU A 70 5.45 -2.75 6.71
CA LEU A 70 4.40 -1.88 6.18
C LEU A 70 4.72 -0.43 6.54
N ILE A 71 4.95 0.38 5.50
CA ILE A 71 5.56 1.71 5.64
C ILE A 71 4.48 2.79 5.74
N THR A 72 3.54 2.82 4.79
CA THR A 72 2.47 3.82 4.81
C THR A 72 1.28 3.36 3.99
N ILE A 73 0.11 3.94 4.27
CA ILE A 73 -1.12 3.70 3.51
C ILE A 73 -1.80 5.03 3.19
N HIS A 74 -2.34 5.15 1.97
CA HIS A 74 -3.12 6.31 1.55
C HIS A 74 -4.13 5.97 0.46
N PRO A 75 -5.27 6.67 0.40
CA PRO A 75 -6.16 6.56 -0.75
C PRO A 75 -5.45 7.04 -2.01
N ILE A 76 -5.67 6.34 -3.11
CA ILE A 76 -5.14 6.70 -4.43
C ILE A 76 -6.30 6.90 -5.41
N ARG A 77 -6.25 7.98 -6.20
CA ARG A 77 -7.22 8.20 -7.27
C ARG A 77 -6.80 7.44 -8.51
N LEU A 78 -7.78 6.98 -9.30
CA LEU A 78 -7.53 6.20 -10.51
C LEU A 78 -6.55 6.89 -11.49
N TYR A 79 -6.71 8.21 -11.71
CA TYR A 79 -5.80 8.94 -12.61
C TYR A 79 -4.36 8.99 -12.07
N GLN A 80 -4.15 9.01 -10.75
CA GLN A 80 -2.81 8.97 -10.15
C GLN A 80 -2.17 7.60 -10.37
N LYS A 81 -2.91 6.52 -10.12
CA LYS A 81 -2.48 5.14 -10.40
C LYS A 81 -2.09 4.98 -11.87
N ILE A 82 -2.98 5.36 -12.79
CA ILE A 82 -2.75 5.25 -14.24
C ILE A 82 -1.55 6.09 -14.67
N SER A 83 -1.41 7.32 -14.18
CA SER A 83 -0.27 8.19 -14.51
C SER A 83 1.06 7.57 -14.08
N ARG A 84 1.13 6.98 -12.87
CA ARG A 84 2.34 6.31 -12.36
C ARG A 84 2.68 5.05 -13.14
N ILE A 85 1.69 4.30 -13.59
CA ILE A 85 1.89 3.12 -14.46
C ILE A 85 2.37 3.56 -15.84
N LYS A 86 1.69 4.51 -16.48
CA LYS A 86 2.01 4.97 -17.85
C LYS A 86 3.37 5.66 -17.96
N SER A 87 3.80 6.36 -16.91
CA SER A 87 5.13 6.97 -16.84
C SER A 87 6.26 5.96 -16.58
N GLY A 88 5.94 4.70 -16.31
CA GLY A 88 6.92 3.67 -15.97
C GLY A 88 7.44 3.74 -14.53
N ARG A 89 6.96 4.70 -13.73
CA ARG A 89 7.28 4.82 -12.30
C ARG A 89 6.81 3.58 -11.53
N TRP A 90 5.57 3.15 -11.76
CA TRP A 90 5.03 1.92 -11.16
C TRP A 90 5.12 0.78 -12.16
N LYS A 91 6.01 -0.17 -11.89
CA LYS A 91 6.18 -1.38 -12.69
C LYS A 91 5.46 -2.54 -12.02
N LYS A 92 4.71 -3.33 -12.78
CA LYS A 92 3.97 -4.47 -12.22
C LYS A 92 4.95 -5.45 -11.56
N HIS A 93 4.60 -5.93 -10.37
CA HIS A 93 5.41 -6.84 -9.57
C HIS A 93 4.54 -8.01 -9.10
N GLU A 94 5.11 -9.21 -9.04
CA GLU A 94 4.44 -10.39 -8.47
C GLU A 94 4.90 -10.55 -7.02
N GLN A 95 3.95 -10.52 -6.09
CA GLN A 95 4.20 -10.47 -4.65
C GLN A 95 5.04 -11.64 -4.15
#